data_AF-A0A9E7B6I5-F1
#
_entry.id   AF-A0A9E7B6I5-F1
#
_cell.length_a   1.000
_cell.length_b   1.000
_cell.length_c   1.000
_cell.angle_alpha   90.00
_cell.angle_beta   90.00
_cell.angle_gamma   90.00
#
_symmetry.space_group_name_H-M   'P 1'
#
loop_
_entity.id
_entity.type
_entity.pdbx_description
1 polymer ?
#
loop_
_entity_poly.entity_id
_entity_poly.type
_entity_poly.pdbx_seq_one_letter_code
_entity_poly.pdbx_strand_id
1 'polypeptide(L)'
;MSNLPDFDFEDIRPYTDKEVKSKIALMLKDPVFDEVLAHVFKFRPVVEMVKLQLRMIRNTKQLQGTFVYDLLRTVINKSSSGLSCSGIENLDKKKPYLFISNHRDIVLDAALLNFLIFEKGMNTTLVAIGNNLMLYNWIEHAVKLNRSFIIKRNLPPRELMEASMKVSHFIRKSIVEDRLSVWIAQREGRTKDGNDKTQVSVLKMLNMSNNKGISEGYRELNIVPVSISYEIEPCGLAKIKELIKKEHYGQKKTSKDDLKSMSMGMFNPKG
;
A
#
# COMPACT_ATOMS: atom_id res chain seq x y z
N MET A 1 31.71 5.67 6.26
CA MET A 1 31.43 5.01 4.97
C MET A 1 30.86 3.65 5.29
N SER A 2 29.56 3.45 5.07
CA SER A 2 28.85 2.23 5.45
C SER A 2 29.08 1.13 4.41
N ASN A 3 29.75 0.04 4.81
CA ASN A 3 29.84 -1.22 4.06
C ASN A 3 28.50 -1.95 4.03
N LEU A 4 27.45 -1.33 3.47
CA LEU A 4 26.21 -2.04 3.16
C LEU A 4 26.39 -2.70 1.78
N PRO A 5 25.96 -3.96 1.60
CA PRO A 5 25.90 -4.55 0.27
C PRO A 5 25.09 -3.64 -0.65
N ASP A 6 25.58 -3.38 -1.87
CA ASP A 6 24.80 -2.65 -2.87
C ASP A 6 23.66 -3.56 -3.33
N PHE A 7 22.50 -3.41 -2.69
CA PHE A 7 21.31 -4.18 -3.02
C PHE A 7 20.68 -3.57 -4.27
N ASP A 8 20.58 -4.37 -5.32
CA ASP A 8 19.69 -4.06 -6.43
C ASP A 8 18.22 -4.12 -5.95
N PHE A 9 17.55 -2.97 -5.97
CA PHE A 9 16.15 -2.81 -5.58
C PHE A 9 15.18 -2.80 -6.77
N GLU A 10 15.64 -2.93 -8.02
CA GLU A 10 14.82 -2.80 -9.24
C GLU A 10 13.56 -3.68 -9.21
N ASP A 11 13.69 -4.88 -8.66
CA ASP A 11 12.62 -5.87 -8.57
C ASP A 11 11.52 -5.51 -7.56
N ILE A 12 11.82 -4.66 -6.57
CA ILE A 12 10.87 -4.29 -5.52
C ILE A 12 10.45 -2.82 -5.54
N ARG A 13 11.29 -1.91 -6.05
CA ARG A 13 11.07 -0.46 -5.92
C ARG A 13 9.84 0.03 -6.71
N PRO A 14 9.23 1.16 -6.33
CA PRO A 14 8.24 1.84 -7.17
C PRO A 14 8.86 2.38 -8.45
N TYR A 15 8.03 2.84 -9.38
CA TYR A 15 8.52 3.51 -10.59
C TYR A 15 9.09 4.89 -10.28
N THR A 16 10.12 5.27 -11.02
CA THR A 16 10.67 6.63 -11.01
C THR A 16 9.82 7.56 -11.88
N ASP A 17 9.96 8.87 -11.69
CA ASP A 17 9.24 9.86 -12.50
C ASP A 17 9.54 9.75 -14.01
N LYS A 18 10.73 9.26 -14.37
CA LYS A 18 11.10 8.99 -15.78
C LYS A 18 10.24 7.88 -16.41
N GLU A 19 9.78 6.93 -15.60
CA GLU A 19 8.99 5.78 -16.04
C GLU A 19 7.48 6.08 -16.04
N VAL A 20 7.01 7.07 -15.26
CA VAL A 20 5.58 7.34 -15.04
C VAL A 20 4.81 7.45 -16.35
N LYS A 21 5.28 8.26 -17.30
CA LYS A 21 4.58 8.49 -18.57
C LYS A 21 4.41 7.20 -19.38
N SER A 22 5.47 6.38 -19.49
CA SER A 22 5.43 5.16 -20.28
C SER A 22 4.57 4.09 -19.61
N LYS A 23 4.65 3.97 -18.28
CA LYS A 23 3.88 2.99 -17.50
C LYS A 23 2.38 3.33 -17.46
N ILE A 24 2.01 4.61 -17.38
CA ILE A 24 0.62 5.04 -17.56
C ILE A 24 0.11 4.69 -18.95
N ALA A 25 0.90 4.93 -20.01
CA ALA A 25 0.50 4.61 -21.38
C ALA A 25 0.27 3.10 -21.58
N LEU A 26 1.06 2.24 -20.94
CA LEU A 26 0.85 0.79 -20.94
C LEU A 26 -0.43 0.41 -20.18
N MET A 27 -0.62 0.96 -18.96
CA MET A 27 -1.81 0.71 -18.14
C MET A 27 -3.11 1.12 -18.85
N LEU A 28 -3.12 2.25 -19.55
CA LEU A 28 -4.28 2.74 -20.30
C LEU A 28 -4.64 1.93 -21.56
N LYS A 29 -3.76 1.04 -22.02
CA LYS A 29 -4.02 0.11 -23.14
C LYS A 29 -4.63 -1.20 -22.68
N ASP A 30 -4.62 -1.48 -21.37
CA ASP A 30 -5.15 -2.71 -20.83
C ASP A 30 -6.70 -2.68 -20.83
N PRO A 31 -7.38 -3.64 -21.49
CA PRO A 31 -8.83 -3.63 -21.59
C PRO A 31 -9.50 -3.86 -20.23
N VAL A 32 -8.88 -4.61 -19.32
CA VAL A 32 -9.41 -4.85 -17.97
C VAL A 32 -9.32 -3.56 -17.15
N PHE A 33 -8.26 -2.77 -17.31
CA PHE A 33 -8.18 -1.47 -16.65
C PHE A 33 -9.26 -0.48 -17.16
N ASP A 34 -9.57 -0.51 -18.46
CA ASP A 34 -10.66 0.29 -19.02
C ASP A 34 -12.03 -0.09 -18.44
N GLU A 35 -12.29 -1.40 -18.26
CA GLU A 35 -13.50 -1.88 -17.58
C GLU A 35 -13.56 -1.44 -16.12
N VAL A 36 -12.42 -1.43 -15.41
CA VAL A 36 -12.34 -0.91 -14.03
C VAL A 36 -12.71 0.57 -13.99
N LEU A 37 -12.17 1.41 -14.89
CA LEU A 37 -12.54 2.82 -14.98
C LEU A 37 -14.03 2.99 -15.29
N ALA A 38 -14.58 2.17 -16.20
CA ALA A 38 -16.00 2.19 -16.53
C ALA A 38 -16.88 1.85 -15.32
N HIS A 39 -16.47 0.89 -14.49
CA HIS A 39 -17.17 0.53 -13.27
C HIS A 39 -17.15 1.66 -12.23
N VAL A 40 -15.99 2.31 -12.06
CA VAL A 40 -15.80 3.40 -11.08
C VAL A 40 -16.59 4.65 -11.47
N PHE A 41 -16.44 5.10 -12.72
CA PHE A 41 -16.99 6.37 -13.17
C PHE A 41 -18.39 6.24 -13.77
N LYS A 42 -18.85 5.03 -14.11
CA LYS A 42 -20.17 4.66 -14.66
C LYS A 42 -20.59 5.36 -15.97
N PHE A 43 -19.94 6.44 -16.36
CA PHE A 43 -20.27 7.25 -17.53
C PHE A 43 -19.06 7.36 -18.48
N ARG A 44 -19.23 6.90 -19.73
CA ARG A 44 -18.10 6.77 -20.68
C ARG A 44 -17.39 8.08 -21.04
N PRO A 45 -18.07 9.22 -21.24
CA PRO A 45 -17.38 10.49 -21.46
C PRO A 45 -16.47 10.90 -20.30
N VAL A 46 -16.86 10.60 -19.04
CA VAL A 46 -15.99 10.84 -17.87
C VAL A 46 -14.78 9.92 -17.89
N VAL A 47 -14.94 8.65 -18.27
CA VAL A 47 -13.82 7.72 -18.41
C VAL A 47 -12.80 8.23 -19.43
N GLU A 48 -13.25 8.69 -20.59
CA GLU A 48 -12.33 9.24 -21.61
C GLU A 48 -11.65 10.53 -21.13
N MET A 49 -12.35 11.40 -20.41
CA MET A 49 -11.75 12.57 -19.77
C MET A 49 -10.67 12.18 -18.75
N VAL A 50 -10.94 11.19 -17.89
CA VAL A 50 -9.97 10.64 -16.94
C VAL A 50 -8.76 10.05 -17.66
N LYS A 51 -8.97 9.30 -18.74
CA LYS A 51 -7.86 8.73 -19.55
C LYS A 51 -7.01 9.84 -20.17
N LEU A 52 -7.61 10.92 -20.64
CA LEU A 52 -6.89 12.10 -21.13
C LEU A 52 -6.07 12.77 -20.01
N GLN A 53 -6.66 12.97 -18.83
CA GLN A 53 -5.96 13.51 -17.66
C GLN A 53 -4.77 12.63 -17.27
N LEU A 54 -4.95 11.31 -17.20
CA LEU A 54 -3.88 10.35 -16.90
C LEU A 54 -2.72 10.46 -17.89
N ARG A 55 -2.99 10.64 -19.20
CA ARG A 55 -1.93 10.83 -20.23
C ARG A 55 -1.09 12.09 -20.03
N MET A 56 -1.63 13.11 -19.36
CA MET A 56 -0.92 14.36 -19.10
C MET A 56 0.04 14.27 -17.92
N ILE A 57 -0.06 13.21 -17.11
CA ILE A 57 0.73 13.04 -15.89
C ILE A 57 2.18 12.71 -16.22
N ARG A 58 3.10 13.44 -15.57
CA ARG A 58 4.54 13.34 -15.81
C ARG A 58 5.35 12.82 -14.63
N ASN A 59 4.78 12.85 -13.43
CA ASN A 59 5.46 12.40 -12.23
C ASN A 59 4.45 11.85 -11.22
N THR A 60 4.99 11.15 -10.22
CA THR A 60 4.21 10.45 -9.19
C THR A 60 3.39 11.42 -8.34
N LYS A 61 3.96 12.58 -8.01
CA LYS A 61 3.29 13.61 -7.21
C LYS A 61 2.03 14.11 -7.91
N GLN A 62 2.10 14.35 -9.23
CA GLN A 62 0.96 14.75 -10.03
C GLN A 62 -0.10 13.64 -10.08
N LEU A 63 0.30 12.37 -10.23
CA LEU A 63 -0.64 11.24 -10.16
C LEU A 63 -1.41 11.21 -8.85
N GLN A 64 -0.69 11.32 -7.74
CA GLN A 64 -1.27 11.23 -6.42
C GLN A 64 -2.15 12.42 -6.08
N GLY A 65 -1.68 13.64 -6.36
CA GLY A 65 -2.39 14.87 -6.00
C GLY A 65 -3.56 15.23 -6.92
N THR A 66 -3.64 14.66 -8.12
CA THR A 66 -4.78 14.90 -9.03
C THR A 66 -5.72 13.70 -9.02
N PHE A 67 -5.30 12.59 -9.63
CA PHE A 67 -6.15 11.44 -9.84
C PHE A 67 -6.45 10.65 -8.56
N VAL A 68 -5.41 10.26 -7.80
CA VAL A 68 -5.61 9.39 -6.62
C VAL A 68 -6.37 10.14 -5.53
N TYR A 69 -6.05 11.41 -5.30
CA TYR A 69 -6.73 12.25 -4.33
C TYR A 69 -8.23 12.40 -4.63
N ASP A 70 -8.59 12.76 -5.86
CA ASP A 70 -9.99 12.92 -6.27
C ASP A 70 -10.76 11.59 -6.23
N LEU A 71 -10.10 10.49 -6.60
CA LEU A 71 -10.67 9.15 -6.49
C LEU A 71 -10.95 8.80 -5.02
N LEU A 72 -10.01 9.02 -4.11
CA LEU A 72 -10.19 8.73 -2.69
C LEU A 72 -11.26 9.61 -2.06
N ARG A 73 -11.31 10.89 -2.40
CA ARG A 73 -12.38 11.79 -1.96
C ARG A 73 -13.76 11.29 -2.40
N THR A 74 -13.86 10.82 -3.66
CA THR A 74 -15.09 10.22 -4.19
C THR A 74 -15.47 8.94 -3.45
N VAL A 75 -14.49 8.08 -3.16
CA VAL A 75 -14.70 6.82 -2.43
C VAL A 75 -15.18 7.09 -1.01
N ILE A 76 -14.52 7.98 -0.27
CA ILE A 76 -14.89 8.38 1.09
C ILE A 76 -16.34 8.89 1.07
N ASN A 77 -16.65 9.90 0.26
CA ASN A 77 -17.99 10.51 0.23
C ASN A 77 -19.12 9.54 -0.17
N LYS A 78 -18.82 8.50 -0.95
CA LYS A 78 -19.83 7.52 -1.40
C LYS A 78 -19.97 6.31 -0.49
N SER A 79 -18.97 6.03 0.33
CA SER A 79 -18.92 4.79 1.12
C SER A 79 -18.81 5.01 2.61
N SER A 80 -18.60 6.23 3.08
CA SER A 80 -18.65 6.59 4.49
C SER A 80 -19.35 7.91 4.77
N SER A 81 -19.81 8.08 6.01
CA SER A 81 -20.37 9.32 6.55
C SER A 81 -19.30 10.34 6.93
N GLY A 82 -18.02 9.96 6.88
CA GLY A 82 -16.89 10.83 7.14
C GLY A 82 -15.57 10.07 7.32
N LEU A 83 -14.51 10.82 7.58
CA LEU A 83 -13.20 10.30 7.95
C LEU A 83 -12.59 11.23 9.01
N SER A 84 -12.24 10.67 10.17
CA SER A 84 -11.61 11.42 11.26
C SER A 84 -10.21 10.88 11.55
N CYS A 85 -9.32 11.76 12.00
CA CYS A 85 -7.97 11.40 12.45
C CYS A 85 -7.54 12.24 13.64
N SER A 86 -6.68 11.68 14.49
CA SER A 86 -6.01 12.38 15.60
C SER A 86 -4.55 11.97 15.65
N GLY A 87 -3.68 12.81 16.22
CA GLY A 87 -2.26 12.55 16.41
C GLY A 87 -1.36 12.99 15.26
N ILE A 88 -1.91 13.20 14.04
CA ILE A 88 -1.14 13.69 12.88
C ILE A 88 -0.62 15.12 13.13
N GLU A 89 -1.36 15.92 13.88
CA GLU A 89 -0.96 17.28 14.30
C GLU A 89 0.33 17.32 15.11
N ASN A 90 0.74 16.21 15.73
CA ASN A 90 1.97 16.10 16.51
C ASN A 90 3.19 15.72 15.65
N LEU A 91 3.00 15.52 14.34
CA LEU A 91 4.07 15.11 13.42
C LEU A 91 4.71 16.32 12.75
N ASP A 92 6.03 16.27 12.61
CA ASP A 92 6.79 17.23 11.80
C ASP A 92 6.62 16.90 10.31
N LYS A 93 6.04 17.82 9.56
CA LYS A 93 5.75 17.67 8.13
C LYS A 93 6.99 17.43 7.26
N LYS A 94 8.19 17.82 7.73
CA LYS A 94 9.45 17.67 7.01
C LYS A 94 10.23 16.40 7.40
N LYS A 95 9.72 15.65 8.38
CA LYS A 95 10.37 14.45 8.90
C LYS A 95 9.78 13.19 8.24
N PRO A 96 10.61 12.25 7.76
CA PRO A 96 10.15 10.96 7.28
C PRO A 96 9.83 10.03 8.45
N TYR A 97 8.75 9.25 8.30
CA TYR A 97 8.25 8.33 9.32
C TYR A 97 8.02 6.94 8.73
N LEU A 98 8.28 5.91 9.55
CA LEU A 98 7.81 4.56 9.30
C LEU A 98 6.47 4.36 10.00
N PHE A 99 5.37 4.48 9.25
CA PHE A 99 4.04 4.20 9.73
C PHE A 99 3.81 2.68 9.79
N ILE A 100 3.41 2.18 10.96
CA ILE A 100 3.07 0.77 11.16
C ILE A 100 1.63 0.69 11.65
N SER A 101 0.74 0.08 10.86
CA SER A 101 -0.67 -0.02 11.22
C SER A 101 -1.17 -1.45 11.39
N ASN A 102 -2.29 -1.60 12.09
CA ASN A 102 -3.16 -2.74 11.86
C ASN A 102 -3.66 -2.76 10.40
N HIS A 103 -4.20 -3.89 9.95
CA HIS A 103 -4.57 -4.07 8.54
C HIS A 103 -5.92 -4.75 8.43
N ARG A 104 -6.95 -3.99 8.05
CA ARG A 104 -8.35 -4.39 7.94
C ARG A 104 -8.79 -4.49 6.48
N ASP A 105 -8.30 -3.58 5.63
CA ASP A 105 -8.58 -3.51 4.20
C ASP A 105 -7.30 -3.62 3.36
N ILE A 106 -7.35 -4.35 2.24
CA ILE A 106 -6.16 -4.61 1.40
C ILE A 106 -5.57 -3.32 0.80
N VAL A 107 -6.42 -2.37 0.40
CA VAL A 107 -6.01 -1.17 -0.35
C VAL A 107 -6.21 0.10 0.47
N LEU A 108 -7.36 0.22 1.13
CA LEU A 108 -7.78 1.50 1.70
C LEU A 108 -7.04 1.88 2.97
N ASP A 109 -6.49 0.93 3.73
CA ASP A 109 -5.75 1.27 4.95
C ASP A 109 -4.59 2.23 4.65
N ALA A 110 -3.74 1.87 3.68
CA ALA A 110 -2.65 2.71 3.24
C ALA A 110 -3.14 3.96 2.51
N ALA A 111 -4.24 3.86 1.75
CA ALA A 111 -4.76 4.95 0.95
C ALA A 111 -5.38 6.06 1.83
N LEU A 112 -6.15 5.70 2.85
CA LEU A 112 -6.77 6.63 3.80
C LEU A 112 -5.72 7.33 4.66
N LEU A 113 -4.68 6.60 5.12
CA LEU A 113 -3.54 7.22 5.78
C LEU A 113 -2.87 8.26 4.86
N ASN A 114 -2.59 7.88 3.61
CA ASN A 114 -1.98 8.77 2.63
C ASN A 114 -2.84 10.00 2.33
N PHE A 115 -4.16 9.83 2.22
CA PHE A 115 -5.11 10.93 2.05
C PHE A 115 -5.01 11.93 3.21
N LEU A 116 -5.04 11.43 4.45
CA LEU A 116 -5.02 12.28 5.65
C LEU A 116 -3.70 13.05 5.82
N ILE A 117 -2.55 12.39 5.63
CA ILE A 117 -1.25 13.07 5.75
C ILE A 117 -1.03 14.07 4.59
N PHE A 118 -1.54 13.75 3.40
CA PHE A 118 -1.49 14.65 2.25
C PHE A 118 -2.31 15.92 2.48
N GLU A 119 -3.52 15.81 3.04
CA GLU A 119 -4.35 16.96 3.45
C GLU A 119 -3.66 17.86 4.49
N LYS A 120 -2.78 17.29 5.33
CA LYS A 120 -1.97 18.07 6.29
C LYS A 120 -0.69 18.65 5.68
N GLY A 121 -0.44 18.45 4.39
CA GLY A 121 0.70 18.98 3.65
C GLY A 121 1.96 18.13 3.76
N MET A 122 1.84 16.85 4.14
CA MET A 122 2.94 15.89 4.13
C MET A 122 3.02 15.17 2.76
N ASN A 123 4.19 14.62 2.46
CA ASN A 123 4.31 13.71 1.32
C ASN A 123 3.66 12.35 1.64
N THR A 124 3.12 11.70 0.60
CA THR A 124 2.65 10.33 0.67
C THR A 124 3.79 9.33 0.93
N THR A 125 3.43 8.16 1.44
CA THR A 125 4.36 7.10 1.80
C THR A 125 4.71 6.19 0.63
N LEU A 126 5.84 5.51 0.72
CA LEU A 126 6.06 4.24 0.04
C LEU A 126 5.20 3.16 0.71
N VAL A 127 4.49 2.34 -0.07
CA VAL A 127 3.51 1.37 0.48
C VAL A 127 3.98 -0.06 0.23
N ALA A 128 4.17 -0.85 1.29
CA ALA A 128 4.48 -2.26 1.12
C ALA A 128 3.27 -3.03 0.58
N ILE A 129 3.46 -3.78 -0.50
CA ILE A 129 2.40 -4.62 -1.09
C ILE A 129 2.91 -6.01 -1.44
N GLY A 130 2.11 -7.04 -1.15
CA GLY A 130 2.46 -8.42 -1.48
C GLY A 130 2.40 -8.72 -2.97
N ASN A 131 3.36 -9.49 -3.50
CA ASN A 131 3.37 -9.92 -4.90
C ASN A 131 2.18 -10.82 -5.29
N ASN A 132 1.46 -11.40 -4.32
CA ASN A 132 0.25 -12.20 -4.56
C ASN A 132 -0.88 -11.42 -5.26
N LEU A 133 -0.82 -10.09 -5.27
CA LEU A 133 -1.81 -9.22 -5.91
C LEU A 133 -1.48 -8.91 -7.38
N MET A 134 -0.28 -9.24 -7.86
CA MET A 134 0.21 -8.89 -9.20
C MET A 134 -0.25 -9.92 -10.26
N LEU A 135 -1.57 -10.16 -10.32
CA LEU A 135 -2.16 -11.12 -11.26
C LEU A 135 -2.29 -10.58 -12.68
N TYR A 136 -2.48 -9.27 -12.79
CA TYR A 136 -2.61 -8.56 -14.05
C TYR A 136 -1.57 -7.45 -14.10
N ASN A 137 -0.94 -7.27 -15.26
CA ASN A 137 0.13 -6.28 -15.45
C ASN A 137 -0.33 -4.86 -15.10
N TRP A 138 -1.59 -4.50 -15.38
CA TRP A 138 -2.14 -3.20 -15.01
C TRP A 138 -2.15 -2.96 -13.49
N ILE A 139 -2.32 -4.01 -12.67
CA ILE A 139 -2.28 -3.89 -11.20
C ILE A 139 -0.87 -3.54 -10.75
N GLU A 140 0.13 -4.26 -11.27
CA GLU A 140 1.53 -3.95 -10.97
C GLU A 140 1.86 -2.51 -11.38
N HIS A 141 1.41 -2.08 -12.56
CA HIS A 141 1.61 -0.71 -12.99
C HIS A 141 0.93 0.29 -12.05
N ALA A 142 -0.34 0.08 -11.71
CA ALA A 142 -1.11 0.98 -10.85
C ALA A 142 -0.47 1.16 -9.47
N VAL A 143 -0.04 0.07 -8.82
CA VAL A 143 0.54 0.13 -7.47
C VAL A 143 1.96 0.69 -7.49
N LYS A 144 2.81 0.30 -8.44
CA LYS A 144 4.18 0.86 -8.57
C LYS A 144 4.18 2.33 -8.99
N LEU A 145 3.21 2.76 -9.80
CA LEU A 145 2.95 4.18 -10.11
C LEU A 145 2.52 4.95 -8.85
N ASN A 146 1.80 4.28 -7.93
CA ASN A 146 1.35 4.86 -6.67
C ASN A 146 2.32 4.59 -5.50
N ARG A 147 3.62 4.56 -5.77
CA ARG A 147 4.70 4.39 -4.77
C ARG A 147 4.71 3.07 -3.99
N SER A 148 4.01 2.04 -4.44
CA SER A 148 4.11 0.74 -3.78
C SER A 148 5.42 0.04 -4.11
N PHE A 149 6.00 -0.61 -3.10
CA PHE A 149 7.13 -1.51 -3.25
C PHE A 149 6.74 -2.95 -2.89
N ILE A 150 7.37 -3.90 -3.57
CA ILE A 150 6.90 -5.29 -3.59
C ILE A 150 7.54 -6.12 -2.47
N ILE A 151 6.69 -6.81 -1.70
CA ILE A 151 7.07 -7.85 -0.75
C ILE A 151 6.85 -9.21 -1.42
N LYS A 152 7.94 -9.96 -1.62
CA LYS A 152 7.87 -11.32 -2.15
C LYS A 152 7.38 -12.29 -1.08
N ARG A 153 6.35 -13.08 -1.41
CA ARG A 153 5.70 -14.04 -0.50
C ARG A 153 5.94 -15.47 -0.96
N ASN A 154 5.75 -16.42 -0.04
CA ASN A 154 5.84 -17.86 -0.29
C ASN A 154 7.20 -18.31 -0.86
N LEU A 155 8.28 -17.68 -0.40
CA LEU A 155 9.65 -18.05 -0.77
C LEU A 155 10.19 -19.18 0.12
N PRO A 156 11.11 -20.02 -0.39
CA PRO A 156 11.92 -20.91 0.43
C PRO A 156 12.64 -20.14 1.55
N PRO A 157 12.94 -20.76 2.70
CA PRO A 157 13.47 -20.06 3.88
C PRO A 157 14.71 -19.19 3.62
N ARG A 158 15.64 -19.67 2.79
CA ARG A 158 16.85 -18.94 2.40
C ARG A 158 16.51 -17.68 1.60
N GLU A 159 15.73 -17.83 0.55
CA GLU A 159 15.29 -16.71 -0.30
C GLU A 159 14.42 -15.71 0.48
N LEU A 160 13.61 -16.19 1.44
CA LEU A 160 12.83 -15.33 2.32
C LEU A 160 13.73 -14.47 3.21
N MET A 161 14.84 -15.02 3.72
CA MET A 161 15.83 -14.27 4.49
C MET A 161 16.49 -13.20 3.63
N GLU A 162 16.93 -13.55 2.42
CA GLU A 162 17.55 -12.62 1.47
C GLU A 162 16.57 -11.51 1.05
N ALA A 163 15.31 -11.85 0.78
CA ALA A 163 14.25 -10.88 0.49
C ALA A 163 13.95 -9.98 1.69
N SER A 164 13.91 -10.53 2.91
CA SER A 164 13.70 -9.76 4.14
C SER A 164 14.85 -8.78 4.40
N MET A 165 16.10 -9.22 4.14
CA MET A 165 17.28 -8.37 4.23
C MET A 165 17.19 -7.21 3.22
N LYS A 166 16.84 -7.50 1.96
CA LYS A 166 16.64 -6.47 0.92
C LYS A 166 15.56 -5.47 1.31
N VAL A 167 14.40 -5.92 1.78
CA VAL A 167 13.30 -5.04 2.23
C VAL A 167 13.73 -4.19 3.42
N SER A 168 14.47 -4.76 4.38
CA SER A 168 15.01 -4.02 5.52
C SER A 168 15.89 -2.86 5.10
N HIS A 169 16.83 -3.12 4.18
CA HIS A 169 17.72 -2.10 3.63
C HIS A 169 16.95 -1.04 2.85
N PHE A 170 15.98 -1.46 2.03
CA PHE A 170 15.13 -0.54 1.26
C PHE A 170 14.35 0.41 2.16
N ILE A 171 13.70 -0.10 3.22
CA ILE A 171 12.94 0.73 4.17
C ILE A 171 13.88 1.71 4.89
N ARG A 172 15.02 1.24 5.40
CA ARG A 172 15.98 2.09 6.13
C ARG A 172 16.55 3.18 5.23
N LYS A 173 16.99 2.82 4.01
CA LYS A 173 17.45 3.77 2.99
C LYS A 173 16.37 4.81 2.67
N SER A 174 15.13 4.37 2.47
CA SER A 174 14.00 5.27 2.15
C SER A 174 13.80 6.35 3.21
N ILE A 175 13.89 5.97 4.50
CA ILE A 175 13.70 6.88 5.62
C ILE A 175 14.92 7.77 5.85
N VAL A 176 16.12 7.17 5.92
CA VAL A 176 17.34 7.83 6.38
C VAL A 176 17.99 8.66 5.26
N GLU A 177 18.04 8.12 4.04
CA GLU A 177 18.74 8.73 2.90
C GLU A 177 17.76 9.45 1.97
N ASP A 178 16.71 8.76 1.51
CA ASP A 178 15.79 9.32 0.50
C ASP A 178 14.77 10.31 1.10
N ARG A 179 14.69 10.37 2.44
CA ARG A 179 13.79 11.25 3.19
C ARG A 179 12.30 11.03 2.84
N LEU A 180 11.93 9.79 2.54
CA LEU A 180 10.57 9.37 2.20
C LEU A 180 9.96 8.53 3.33
N SER A 181 8.73 8.87 3.73
CA SER A 181 7.96 8.05 4.67
C SER A 181 7.57 6.71 4.05
N VAL A 182 7.39 5.71 4.90
CA VAL A 182 7.03 4.34 4.50
C VAL A 182 5.82 3.90 5.32
N TRP A 183 4.90 3.15 4.71
CA TRP A 183 3.84 2.44 5.40
C TRP A 183 3.99 0.93 5.26
N ILE A 184 3.88 0.22 6.38
CA ILE A 184 3.79 -1.23 6.43
C ILE A 184 2.63 -1.67 7.33
N ALA A 185 2.04 -2.81 7.00
CA ALA A 185 1.19 -3.53 7.94
C ALA A 185 2.04 -4.18 9.04
N GLN A 186 1.55 -4.16 10.27
CA GLN A 186 2.20 -4.77 11.45
C GLN A 186 2.29 -6.31 11.39
N ARG A 187 1.69 -6.92 10.38
CA ARG A 187 1.69 -8.37 10.12
C ARG A 187 1.39 -8.65 8.65
N GLU A 188 1.78 -9.83 8.19
CA GLU A 188 1.45 -10.28 6.85
C GLU A 188 -0.06 -10.53 6.68
N GLY A 189 -0.68 -9.74 5.79
CA GLY A 189 -2.09 -9.87 5.45
C GLY A 189 -3.03 -9.21 6.45
N ARG A 190 -4.26 -8.96 5.99
CA ARG A 190 -5.32 -8.36 6.80
C ARG A 190 -5.78 -9.31 7.91
N THR A 191 -6.21 -8.74 9.04
CA THR A 191 -6.81 -9.52 10.12
C THR A 191 -8.18 -10.06 9.71
N LYS A 192 -8.44 -11.29 10.16
CA LYS A 192 -9.71 -12.03 9.94
C LYS A 192 -10.53 -12.17 11.21
N ASP A 193 -9.87 -12.09 12.36
CA ASP A 193 -10.40 -12.31 13.70
C ASP A 193 -10.34 -11.03 14.56
N GLY A 194 -9.86 -9.92 13.99
CA GLY A 194 -9.68 -8.66 14.69
C GLY A 194 -8.48 -8.63 15.64
N ASN A 195 -7.68 -9.72 15.72
CA ASN A 195 -6.48 -9.74 16.53
C ASN A 195 -5.39 -8.90 15.86
N ASP A 196 -5.04 -7.76 16.43
CA ASP A 196 -4.09 -6.81 15.87
C ASP A 196 -2.74 -6.81 16.61
N LYS A 197 -2.24 -7.98 17.02
CA LYS A 197 -0.88 -8.11 17.58
C LYS A 197 0.20 -7.97 16.49
N THR A 198 1.24 -7.17 16.72
CA THR A 198 2.37 -7.07 15.79
C THR A 198 3.12 -8.41 15.67
N GLN A 199 3.49 -8.80 14.45
CA GLN A 199 4.31 -9.98 14.21
C GLN A 199 5.79 -9.72 14.54
N VAL A 200 6.39 -10.62 15.33
CA VAL A 200 7.81 -10.53 15.72
C VAL A 200 8.74 -10.51 14.49
N SER A 201 8.38 -11.22 13.42
CA SER A 201 9.13 -11.25 12.17
C SER A 201 9.29 -9.86 11.52
N VAL A 202 8.28 -8.99 11.62
CA VAL A 202 8.34 -7.61 11.11
C VAL A 202 9.40 -6.82 11.86
N LEU A 203 9.42 -6.92 13.20
CA LEU A 203 10.43 -6.25 14.02
C LEU A 203 11.83 -6.78 13.72
N LYS A 204 11.99 -8.11 13.64
CA LYS A 204 13.27 -8.74 13.25
C LYS A 204 13.75 -8.22 11.90
N MET A 205 12.86 -8.19 10.90
CA MET A 205 13.15 -7.68 9.56
C MET A 205 13.61 -6.22 9.61
N LEU A 206 12.92 -5.34 10.33
CA LEU A 206 13.33 -3.92 10.43
C LEU A 206 14.74 -3.74 11.02
N ASN A 207 15.17 -4.63 11.92
CA ASN A 207 16.51 -4.59 12.53
C ASN A 207 17.60 -5.26 11.67
N MET A 208 17.27 -5.96 10.58
CA MET A 208 18.27 -6.69 9.76
C MET A 208 19.30 -5.77 9.08
N SER A 209 18.90 -4.56 8.67
CA SER A 209 19.78 -3.54 8.08
C SER A 209 20.45 -2.63 9.11
N ASN A 210 20.19 -2.85 10.41
CA ASN A 210 20.74 -2.03 11.48
C ASN A 210 22.21 -2.38 11.74
N ASN A 211 23.08 -1.37 11.76
CA ASN A 211 24.50 -1.50 12.10
C ASN A 211 24.86 -0.80 13.43
N LYS A 212 23.87 -0.31 14.17
CA LYS A 212 23.99 0.36 15.49
C LYS A 212 23.39 -0.50 16.60
N GLY A 213 23.41 0.01 17.83
CA GLY A 213 22.64 -0.58 18.93
C GLY A 213 21.15 -0.66 18.60
N ILE A 214 20.45 -1.67 19.17
CA ILE A 214 19.03 -1.94 18.86
C ILE A 214 18.16 -0.69 19.04
N SER A 215 18.31 0.02 20.16
CA SER A 215 17.52 1.23 20.44
C SER A 215 17.74 2.33 19.39
N GLU A 216 19.00 2.54 18.98
CA GLU A 216 19.35 3.55 17.98
C GLU A 216 18.83 3.18 16.59
N GLY A 217 18.96 1.92 16.21
CA GLY A 217 18.48 1.40 14.94
C GLY A 217 16.96 1.53 14.75
N TYR A 218 16.17 1.43 15.82
CA TYR A 218 14.74 1.72 15.76
C TYR A 218 14.44 3.22 15.83
N ARG A 219 15.22 4.00 16.59
CA ARG A 219 15.02 5.45 16.73
C ARG A 219 15.16 6.17 15.38
N GLU A 220 16.11 5.76 14.55
CA GLU A 220 16.31 6.38 13.23
C GLU A 220 15.18 6.09 12.21
N LEU A 221 14.37 5.05 12.44
CA LEU A 221 13.21 4.75 11.59
C LEU A 221 12.01 5.65 11.85
N ASN A 222 12.01 6.44 12.94
CA ASN A 222 10.92 7.32 13.33
C ASN A 222 9.56 6.61 13.27
N ILE A 223 9.43 5.51 14.01
CA ILE A 223 8.22 4.68 13.95
C ILE A 223 7.02 5.44 14.52
N VAL A 224 5.93 5.46 13.75
CA VAL A 224 4.62 5.97 14.17
C VAL A 224 3.63 4.81 14.13
N PRO A 225 3.14 4.33 15.30
CA PRO A 225 2.07 3.35 15.33
C PRO A 225 0.76 4.01 14.88
N VAL A 226 0.00 3.31 14.04
CA VAL A 226 -1.27 3.78 13.49
C VAL A 226 -2.35 2.75 13.81
N SER A 227 -3.50 3.21 14.31
CA SER A 227 -4.68 2.39 14.47
C SER A 227 -5.74 2.83 13.47
N ILE A 228 -6.27 1.88 12.70
CA ILE A 228 -7.30 2.08 11.69
C ILE A 228 -8.54 1.30 12.14
N SER A 229 -9.67 1.98 12.17
CA SER A 229 -10.97 1.42 12.49
C SER A 229 -11.99 1.80 11.42
N TYR A 230 -12.90 0.87 11.14
CA TYR A 230 -14.06 1.08 10.28
C TYR A 230 -15.30 0.80 11.12
N GLU A 231 -16.38 1.56 10.94
CA GLU A 231 -17.67 1.23 11.57
C GLU A 231 -18.20 -0.08 10.98
N ILE A 232 -18.15 -0.19 9.64
CA ILE A 232 -18.48 -1.40 8.90
C ILE A 232 -17.24 -1.86 8.15
N GLU A 233 -16.74 -3.07 8.44
CA GLU A 233 -15.65 -3.63 7.64
C GLU A 233 -16.16 -4.01 6.23
N PRO A 234 -15.70 -3.35 5.16
CA PRO A 234 -16.27 -3.51 3.81
C PRO A 234 -16.09 -4.94 3.26
N CYS A 235 -15.09 -5.65 3.78
CA CYS A 235 -14.76 -7.02 3.43
C CYS A 235 -15.23 -8.07 4.47
N GLY A 236 -15.96 -7.69 5.53
CA GLY A 236 -16.29 -8.58 6.65
C GLY A 236 -16.94 -9.90 6.22
N LEU A 237 -17.97 -9.83 5.36
CA LEU A 237 -18.63 -11.04 4.83
C LEU A 237 -17.70 -11.93 4.01
N ALA A 238 -16.75 -11.36 3.27
CA ALA A 238 -15.77 -12.12 2.51
C ALA A 238 -14.78 -12.84 3.44
N LYS A 239 -14.37 -12.19 4.54
CA LYS A 239 -13.51 -12.78 5.57
C LYS A 239 -14.19 -13.99 6.25
N ILE A 240 -15.47 -13.85 6.62
CA ILE A 240 -16.24 -14.96 7.22
C ILE A 240 -16.31 -16.15 6.27
N LYS A 241 -16.65 -15.92 4.99
CA LYS A 241 -16.67 -16.99 3.97
C LYS A 241 -15.32 -17.68 3.81
N GLU A 242 -14.22 -16.92 3.88
CA GLU A 242 -12.87 -17.47 3.82
C GLU A 242 -12.55 -18.35 5.04
N LEU A 243 -12.95 -17.94 6.24
CA LEU A 243 -12.77 -18.73 7.47
C LEU A 243 -13.54 -20.04 7.39
N ILE A 244 -14.82 -20.01 7.01
CA ILE A 244 -15.66 -21.21 6.85
C ILE A 244 -15.06 -22.16 5.81
N LYS A 245 -14.62 -21.65 4.65
CA LYS A 245 -13.96 -22.45 3.61
C LYS A 245 -12.71 -23.16 4.13
N LYS A 246 -11.90 -22.45 4.92
CA LYS A 246 -10.66 -23.01 5.47
C LYS A 246 -10.95 -24.07 6.53
N GLU A 247 -11.86 -23.78 7.45
CA GLU A 247 -12.16 -24.62 8.62
C GLU A 247 -12.93 -25.88 8.24
N HIS A 248 -13.97 -25.77 7.42
CA HIS A 248 -14.85 -26.90 7.11
C HIS A 248 -14.47 -27.65 5.83
N TYR A 249 -13.77 -27.01 4.90
CA TYR A 249 -13.49 -27.59 3.58
C TYR A 249 -11.99 -27.67 3.24
N GLY A 250 -11.10 -27.21 4.12
CA GLY A 250 -9.66 -27.20 3.88
C GLY A 250 -9.22 -26.32 2.70
N GLN A 251 -10.12 -25.47 2.17
CA GLN A 251 -9.86 -24.68 0.97
C GLN A 251 -9.10 -23.41 1.30
N LYS A 252 -7.98 -23.19 0.59
CA LYS A 252 -7.21 -21.94 0.69
C LYS A 252 -7.83 -20.86 -0.20
N LYS A 253 -7.67 -19.60 0.20
CA LYS A 253 -8.04 -18.46 -0.62
C LYS A 253 -7.31 -18.48 -1.97
N THR A 254 -7.98 -17.96 -2.99
CA THR A 254 -7.43 -17.80 -4.33
C THR A 254 -7.08 -16.35 -4.59
N SER A 255 -6.28 -16.09 -5.62
CA SER A 255 -5.96 -14.73 -6.03
C SER A 255 -7.19 -13.96 -6.55
N LYS A 256 -8.23 -14.68 -7.05
CA LYS A 256 -9.53 -14.07 -7.39
C LYS A 256 -10.28 -13.54 -6.17
N ASP A 257 -10.14 -14.21 -5.01
CA ASP A 257 -10.72 -13.74 -3.75
C ASP A 257 -10.06 -12.43 -3.27
N ASP A 258 -8.76 -12.27 -3.53
CA ASP A 258 -8.03 -11.03 -3.24
C ASP A 258 -8.54 -9.87 -4.12
N LEU A 259 -8.74 -10.09 -5.44
CA LEU A 259 -9.32 -9.06 -6.33
C LEU A 259 -10.72 -8.64 -5.92
N LYS A 260 -11.57 -9.62 -5.59
CA LYS A 260 -12.92 -9.34 -5.08
C LYS A 260 -12.86 -8.52 -3.80
N SER A 261 -11.93 -8.85 -2.91
CA SER A 261 -11.71 -8.10 -1.68
C SER A 261 -11.22 -6.68 -1.93
N MET A 262 -10.32 -6.45 -2.89
CA MET A 262 -9.90 -5.10 -3.26
C MET A 262 -11.08 -4.27 -3.78
N SER A 263 -11.91 -4.84 -4.64
CA SER A 263 -13.11 -4.17 -5.16
C SER A 263 -14.12 -3.86 -4.05
N MET A 264 -14.47 -4.85 -3.23
CA MET A 264 -15.36 -4.68 -2.08
C MET A 264 -14.83 -3.62 -1.11
N GLY A 265 -13.53 -3.67 -0.80
CA GLY A 265 -12.85 -2.69 0.04
C GLY A 265 -13.07 -1.28 -0.45
N MET A 266 -12.83 -1.05 -1.75
CA MET A 266 -13.03 0.26 -2.37
C MET A 266 -14.49 0.73 -2.33
N PHE A 267 -15.45 -0.11 -2.69
CA PHE A 267 -16.79 0.37 -3.04
C PHE A 267 -17.91 0.04 -2.05
N ASN A 268 -17.74 -0.92 -1.14
CA ASN A 268 -18.78 -1.25 -0.17
C ASN A 268 -18.90 -0.19 0.92
N PRO A 269 -20.08 -0.06 1.56
CA PRO A 269 -20.28 0.80 2.72
C PRO A 269 -19.31 0.49 3.86
N LYS A 270 -18.86 1.55 4.54
CA LYS A 270 -17.88 1.54 5.64
C LYS A 270 -18.39 2.23 6.91
N GLY A 271 -19.57 2.85 6.83
CA GLY A 271 -20.20 3.68 7.87
C GLY A 271 -20.27 5.13 7.45
#